data_AF-A0A2H9Q8T9-F1
#
_entry.id   AF-A0A2H9Q8T9-F1
#
_cell.length_a   1.000
_cell.length_b   1.000
_cell.length_c   1.000
_cell.angle_alpha   90.00
_cell.angle_beta   90.00
_cell.angle_gamma   90.00
#
_symmetry.space_group_name_H-M   'P 1'
#
loop_
_entity.id
_entity.type
_entity.pdbx_description
1 polymer ?
#
loop_
_entity_poly.entity_id
_entity_poly.type
_entity_poly.pdbx_seq_one_letter_code
_entity_poly.pdbx_strand_id
1 'polypeptide(L)'
;MIADLHLGVELELRKQGLRFAPQHLKEAARVAALMEKTKTKRLVIVGDAKHDVRGFDAQERRMVREFVDAIGCEVTVVKGNHDSMLSGVK
;
A
#
# COMPACT_ATOMS: atom_id res chain seq x y z
N MET A 1 9.56 0.41 -10.02
CA MET A 1 9.78 0.52 -8.56
C MET A 1 9.00 1.73 -8.08
N ILE A 2 8.37 1.64 -6.92
CA ILE A 2 7.65 2.73 -6.25
C ILE A 2 8.05 2.76 -4.77
N ALA A 3 7.70 3.80 -4.02
CA ALA A 3 8.05 3.97 -2.61
C ALA A 3 6.98 4.83 -1.90
N ASP A 4 7.01 4.85 -0.57
CA ASP A 4 6.30 5.80 0.29
C ASP A 4 4.78 5.88 0.03
N LEU A 5 4.14 4.73 -0.12
CA LEU A 5 2.70 4.65 -0.40
C LEU A 5 1.84 5.06 0.80
N HIS A 6 2.29 4.76 2.02
CA HIS A 6 1.55 5.00 3.26
C HIS A 6 0.06 4.58 3.17
N LEU A 7 -0.20 3.37 2.67
CA LEU A 7 -1.55 2.85 2.59
C LEU A 7 -2.20 2.84 3.98
N GLY A 8 -3.40 3.42 4.08
CA GLY A 8 -4.14 3.53 5.35
C GLY A 8 -3.92 4.83 6.12
N VAL A 9 -3.18 5.81 5.59
CA VAL A 9 -3.03 7.15 6.20
C VAL A 9 -4.37 7.82 6.51
N GLU A 10 -5.41 7.52 5.73
CA GLU A 10 -6.75 8.06 5.93
C GLU A 10 -7.39 7.58 7.23
N LEU A 11 -6.98 6.40 7.74
CA LEU A 11 -7.45 5.87 9.02
C LEU A 11 -6.98 6.73 10.18
N GLU A 12 -5.73 7.20 10.13
CA GLU A 12 -5.16 8.07 11.15
C GLU A 12 -5.78 9.47 11.09
N LEU A 13 -5.90 10.04 9.89
CA LEU A 13 -6.56 11.33 9.67
C LEU A 13 -8.02 11.31 10.17
N ARG A 14 -8.70 10.17 10.04
CA ARG A 14 -10.07 9.98 10.54
C ARG A 14 -10.14 10.05 12.07
N LYS A 15 -9.13 9.57 12.80
CA LYS A 15 -9.06 9.71 14.26
C LYS A 15 -8.90 11.17 14.69
N GLN A 16 -8.33 12.00 13.82
CA GLN A 16 -8.18 13.45 14.02
C GLN A 16 -9.40 14.25 13.56
N GLY A 17 -10.49 13.58 13.15
CA GLY A 17 -11.74 14.21 12.69
C GLY A 17 -11.79 14.54 11.20
N LEU A 18 -10.73 14.26 10.44
CA LEU A 18 -10.67 14.49 9.00
C LEU A 18 -11.14 13.26 8.22
N ARG A 19 -12.20 13.37 7.43
CA ARG A 19 -12.77 12.23 6.70
C ARG A 19 -12.36 12.25 5.24
N PHE A 20 -11.54 11.28 4.85
CA PHE A 20 -11.19 11.01 3.46
C PHE A 20 -11.79 9.69 3.00
N ALA A 21 -12.10 9.59 1.71
CA ALA A 21 -12.44 8.32 1.10
C ALA A 21 -11.18 7.42 1.04
N PRO A 22 -11.29 6.09 1.20
CA PRO A 22 -10.17 5.18 1.03
C PRO A 22 -9.48 5.36 -0.34
N GLN A 23 -8.16 5.56 -0.38
CA GLN A 23 -7.43 5.78 -1.63
C GLN A 23 -6.70 4.53 -2.14
N HIS A 24 -6.56 3.46 -1.34
CA HIS A 24 -5.73 2.29 -1.69
C HIS A 24 -6.06 1.67 -3.05
N LEU A 25 -7.33 1.51 -3.41
CA LEU A 25 -7.72 1.00 -4.74
C LEU A 25 -7.47 1.99 -5.88
N LYS A 26 -7.57 3.29 -5.60
CA LYS A 26 -7.25 4.33 -6.57
C LYS A 26 -5.75 4.36 -6.84
N GLU A 27 -4.93 4.22 -5.80
CA GLU A 27 -3.48 4.09 -5.95
C GLU A 27 -3.10 2.79 -6.68
N ALA A 28 -3.75 1.67 -6.39
CA ALA A 28 -3.56 0.42 -7.13
C ALA A 28 -3.86 0.60 -8.63
N ALA A 29 -4.95 1.28 -8.98
CA ALA A 29 -5.29 1.59 -10.37
C ALA A 29 -4.23 2.48 -11.06
N ARG A 30 -3.67 3.46 -10.34
CA ARG A 30 -2.57 4.29 -10.86
C ARG A 30 -1.31 3.46 -11.12
N VAL A 31 -0.96 2.56 -10.22
CA VAL A 31 0.19 1.65 -10.40
C VAL A 31 -0.06 0.69 -11.56
N ALA A 32 -1.25 0.10 -11.66
CA ALA A 32 -1.62 -0.79 -12.76
C ALA A 32 -1.50 -0.09 -14.13
N ALA A 33 -1.98 1.15 -14.25
CA ALA A 33 -1.85 1.94 -15.48
C ALA A 33 -0.37 2.22 -15.84
N LEU A 34 0.48 2.49 -14.84
CA LEU A 34 1.93 2.64 -15.05
C LEU A 34 2.57 1.33 -15.51
N MET A 35 2.16 0.21 -14.92
CA MET A 35 2.67 -1.11 -15.29
C MET A 35 2.28 -1.48 -16.72
N GLU A 36 1.04 -1.22 -17.13
CA GLU A 36 0.58 -1.43 -18.50
C GLU A 36 1.40 -0.59 -19.49
N LYS A 37 1.55 0.72 -19.21
CA LYS A 37 2.32 1.66 -20.04
C LYS A 37 3.78 1.24 -20.20
N THR A 38 4.37 0.67 -19.16
CA THR A 38 5.79 0.27 -19.13
C THR A 38 6.01 -1.20 -19.48
N LYS A 39 4.94 -1.97 -19.68
CA LYS A 39 4.96 -3.44 -19.83
C LYS A 39 5.68 -4.14 -18.67
N THR A 40 5.59 -3.57 -17.48
CA THR A 40 6.21 -4.10 -16.26
C THR A 40 5.45 -5.32 -15.76
N LYS A 41 6.17 -6.38 -15.39
CA LYS A 41 5.61 -7.67 -14.93
C LYS A 41 5.76 -7.92 -13.43
N ARG A 42 6.52 -7.09 -12.73
CA ARG A 42 6.81 -7.21 -11.30
C ARG A 42 6.80 -5.84 -10.65
N LEU A 43 6.23 -5.76 -9.46
CA LEU A 43 6.23 -4.53 -8.68
C LEU A 43 7.21 -4.68 -7.52
N VAL A 44 8.07 -3.69 -7.33
CA VAL A 44 8.91 -3.57 -6.13
C VAL A 44 8.53 -2.26 -5.44
N ILE A 45 8.14 -2.35 -4.18
CA ILE A 45 7.85 -1.23 -3.28
C ILE A 45 9.06 -1.09 -2.35
N VAL A 46 9.70 0.08 -2.38
CA VAL A 46 10.94 0.35 -1.67
C VAL A 46 10.65 1.32 -0.54
N GLY A 47 10.24 0.78 0.61
CA GLY A 47 9.94 1.56 1.80
C GLY A 47 8.48 1.98 1.94
N ASP A 48 8.06 2.10 3.19
CA ASP A 48 6.83 2.71 3.71
C ASP A 48 5.58 2.39 2.87
N ALA A 49 5.35 1.08 2.64
CA ALA A 49 4.19 0.57 1.93
C ALA A 49 2.88 0.82 2.71
N LYS A 50 2.92 0.69 4.05
CA LYS A 50 1.79 1.03 4.94
C LYS A 50 2.09 2.22 5.84
N HIS A 51 1.08 2.75 6.51
CA HIS A 51 1.19 4.00 7.26
C HIS A 51 1.54 3.82 8.73
N ASP A 52 0.90 2.92 9.48
CA ASP A 52 1.02 2.92 10.94
C ASP A 52 2.23 2.09 11.43
N VAL A 53 3.23 2.74 12.04
CA VAL A 53 4.42 2.08 12.61
C VAL A 53 4.08 1.16 13.80
N ARG A 54 3.05 1.51 14.58
CA ARG A 54 2.75 0.97 15.92
C ARG A 54 1.70 -0.13 15.90
N GLY A 55 0.89 -0.23 14.86
CA GLY A 55 -0.10 -1.29 14.75
C GLY A 55 -0.56 -1.49 13.32
N PHE A 56 -0.52 -2.73 12.84
CA PHE A 56 -1.14 -3.07 11.56
C PHE A 56 -2.60 -3.41 11.83
N ASP A 57 -3.51 -2.43 11.83
CA ASP A 57 -4.90 -2.68 12.22
C ASP A 57 -5.63 -3.61 11.20
N ALA A 58 -6.81 -4.15 11.55
CA ALA A 58 -7.53 -5.06 10.65
C ALA A 58 -7.98 -4.41 9.32
N GLN A 59 -8.33 -3.13 9.37
CA GLN A 59 -8.72 -2.31 8.23
C GLN A 59 -7.50 -1.92 7.38
N GLU A 60 -6.39 -1.49 7.98
CA GLU A 60 -5.12 -1.23 7.27
C GLU A 60 -4.61 -2.51 6.59
N ARG A 61 -4.64 -3.65 7.30
CA ARG A 61 -4.35 -4.98 6.72
C ARG A 61 -5.21 -5.29 5.52
N ARG A 62 -6.50 -4.99 5.60
CA ARG A 62 -7.43 -5.21 4.50
C ARG A 62 -7.08 -4.31 3.32
N MET A 63 -6.77 -3.04 3.55
CA MET A 63 -6.39 -2.10 2.50
C MET A 63 -5.11 -2.52 1.77
N VAL A 64 -4.08 -2.95 2.51
CA VAL A 64 -2.82 -3.46 1.92
C VAL A 64 -3.08 -4.71 1.09
N ARG A 65 -3.90 -5.66 1.58
CA ARG A 65 -4.27 -6.85 0.79
C ARG A 65 -5.02 -6.49 -0.47
N GLU A 66 -6.06 -5.66 -0.36
CA GLU A 66 -6.86 -5.22 -1.52
C GLU A 66 -6.00 -4.47 -2.55
N PHE A 67 -5.00 -3.69 -2.10
CA PHE A 67 -4.02 -3.09 -2.99
C PHE A 67 -3.21 -4.15 -3.74
N VAL A 68 -2.59 -5.10 -3.01
CA VAL A 68 -1.74 -6.14 -3.60
C VAL A 68 -2.54 -7.02 -4.57
N ASP A 69 -3.74 -7.43 -4.18
CA ASP A 69 -4.64 -8.24 -5.01
C ASP A 69 -5.01 -7.50 -6.31
N ALA A 70 -5.23 -6.19 -6.25
CA ALA A 70 -5.56 -5.37 -7.42
C ALA A 70 -4.38 -5.18 -8.40
N ILE A 71 -3.12 -5.32 -7.95
CA ILE A 71 -1.94 -5.24 -8.84
C ILE A 71 -1.85 -6.47 -9.75
N GLY A 72 -2.31 -7.64 -9.30
CA GLY A 72 -2.37 -8.85 -10.13
C GLY A 72 -1.00 -9.41 -10.57
N CYS A 73 0.09 -9.01 -9.94
CA CYS A 73 1.43 -9.54 -10.18
C CYS A 73 2.18 -9.79 -8.87
N GLU A 74 3.37 -10.40 -8.95
CA GLU A 74 4.26 -10.49 -7.79
C GLU A 74 4.64 -9.08 -7.30
N VAL A 75 4.36 -8.82 -6.02
CA VAL A 75 4.73 -7.59 -5.32
C VAL A 75 5.83 -7.94 -4.32
N THR A 76 6.98 -7.29 -4.49
CA THR A 76 8.08 -7.35 -3.53
C THR A 76 8.11 -6.09 -2.67
N VAL A 77 8.23 -6.23 -1.35
CA VAL A 77 8.34 -5.08 -0.43
C VAL A 77 9.69 -5.10 0.28
N VAL A 78 10.52 -4.11 -0.05
CA VAL A 78 11.69 -3.77 0.76
C VAL A 78 11.18 -2.89 1.89
N LYS A 79 11.18 -3.41 3.12
CA LYS A 79 10.58 -2.76 4.28
C LYS A 79 11.25 -1.43 4.61
N GLY A 80 10.43 -0.39 4.77
CA GLY A 80 10.83 0.89 5.37
C GLY A 80 10.52 0.94 6.86
N ASN A 81 10.62 2.13 7.45
CA ASN A 81 10.39 2.35 8.87
C ASN A 81 8.93 2.13 9.26
N HIS A 82 7.99 2.44 8.36
CA HIS A 82 6.56 2.28 8.58
C HIS A 82 6.04 0.87 8.30
N ASP A 83 6.86 -0.05 7.79
CA ASP A 83 6.45 -1.42 7.45
C ASP A 83 6.59 -2.43 8.60
N SER A 84 6.67 -1.94 9.83
CA SER A 84 6.65 -2.77 11.04
C SER A 84 5.43 -3.69 11.06
N MET A 85 5.59 -4.97 11.40
CA MET A 85 4.53 -6.01 11.38
C MET A 85 3.93 -6.34 10.00
N LEU A 86 4.47 -5.81 8.90
CA LEU A 86 4.10 -6.24 7.55
C LEU A 86 4.67 -7.66 7.29
N SER A 87 3.79 -8.60 6.95
CA SER A 87 4.16 -10.00 6.67
C SER A 87 3.30 -10.55 5.53
N GLY A 88 3.84 -11.50 4.75
CA GLY A 88 3.11 -12.14 3.65
C GLY A 88 3.21 -11.44 2.29
N VAL A 89 4.08 -10.43 2.19
CA VAL A 89 4.56 -9.86 0.92
C VAL A 89 6.00 -10.34 0.73
N LYS A 90 6.35 -10.78 -0.48
CA LYS A 90 7.70 -11.30 -0.77
C LYS A 90 8.71 -10.18 -0.97
#